data_AF-A0A319CWB5-F1
#
_entry.id   AF-A0A319CWB5-F1
#
_cell.length_a   1.000
_cell.length_b   1.000
_cell.length_c   1.000
_cell.angle_alpha   90.00
_cell.angle_beta   90.00
_cell.angle_gamma   90.00
#
_symmetry.space_group_name_H-M   'P 1'
#
loop_
_entity.id
_entity.type
_entity.pdbx_description
1 polymer ?
#
loop_
_entity_poly.entity_id
_entity_poly.type
_entity_poly.pdbx_seq_one_letter_code
_entity_poly.pdbx_strand_id
1 'polypeptide(L)'
;MPKFYPSISDDLRDWVLRQSVFFVASAPLQGRHINLSPKGLPDASLAILGPNEAAYIDATGSGSETISHVRENGRITIMFCSFDTAPGIVRFFCNGSVIEWDQPEFPQYLDRMGGKAVVGARAIIHLDVFKVQSSCGYGVPRLSVRLDPDTNESKPYLKDRDTLGHWAGKQVQANKMRAYQKEWNYRSLDGLPALWTAVKDNNKFTGVAQLGNWARRHRDDIETAKTTFLVLFMAMGIMHWIGYV
;
A
#
# COMPACT_ATOMS: atom_id res chain seq x y z
N MET A 1 -6.81 -11.96 11.61
CA MET A 1 -6.95 -10.51 11.88
C MET A 1 -5.61 -9.84 11.59
N PRO A 2 -5.58 -8.61 11.02
CA PRO A 2 -4.33 -7.88 10.86
C PRO A 2 -3.77 -7.42 12.21
N LYS A 3 -2.45 -7.41 12.34
CA LYS A 3 -1.70 -6.80 13.45
C LYS A 3 -0.99 -5.56 12.93
N PHE A 4 -0.89 -4.54 13.77
CA PHE A 4 -0.23 -3.29 13.41
C PHE A 4 0.92 -3.01 14.37
N TYR A 5 1.99 -2.43 13.84
CA TYR A 5 3.20 -2.07 14.57
C TYR A 5 3.61 -0.65 14.18
N PRO A 6 4.19 0.13 15.12
CA PRO A 6 4.71 1.47 14.82
C PRO A 6 6.00 1.41 13.99
N SER A 7 6.69 0.27 13.97
CA SER A 7 7.99 0.08 13.34
C SER A 7 8.19 -1.37 12.89
N ILE A 8 9.25 -1.61 12.11
CA ILE A 8 9.75 -2.90 11.69
C ILE A 8 10.52 -3.51 12.86
N SER A 9 9.96 -4.57 13.48
CA SER A 9 10.69 -5.38 14.46
C SER A 9 11.73 -6.27 13.78
N ASP A 10 12.70 -6.78 14.54
CA ASP A 10 13.73 -7.70 14.01
C ASP A 10 13.10 -8.94 13.35
N ASP A 11 12.10 -9.56 13.99
CA ASP A 11 11.35 -10.69 13.41
C ASP A 11 10.70 -10.34 12.06
N LEU A 12 10.16 -9.12 11.93
CA LEU A 12 9.52 -8.69 10.70
C LEU A 12 10.55 -8.35 9.63
N ARG A 13 11.67 -7.73 10.00
CA ARG A 13 12.82 -7.49 9.13
C ARG A 13 13.32 -8.80 8.54
N ASP A 14 13.60 -9.78 9.39
CA ASP A 14 14.09 -11.09 8.96
C ASP A 14 13.05 -11.80 8.08
N TRP A 15 11.77 -11.67 8.40
CA TRP A 15 10.71 -12.26 7.60
C TRP A 15 10.58 -11.62 6.21
N VAL A 16 10.60 -10.29 6.09
CA VAL A 16 10.43 -9.63 4.79
C VAL A 16 11.64 -9.83 3.88
N LEU A 17 12.86 -9.88 4.45
CA LEU A 17 14.10 -10.09 3.68
C LEU A 17 14.19 -11.51 3.10
N ARG A 18 13.42 -12.48 3.63
CA ARG A 18 13.34 -13.84 3.05
C ARG A 18 12.39 -13.96 1.86
N GLN A 19 11.56 -12.96 1.58
CA GLN A 19 10.58 -13.07 0.50
C GLN A 19 11.26 -12.84 -0.85
N SER A 20 11.00 -13.69 -1.84
CA SER A 20 11.65 -13.61 -3.16
C SER A 20 11.13 -12.47 -4.05
N VAL A 21 9.98 -11.89 -3.70
CA VAL A 21 9.34 -10.78 -4.43
C VAL A 21 8.64 -9.86 -3.44
N PHE A 22 8.68 -8.57 -3.72
CA PHE A 22 7.88 -7.56 -3.03
C PHE A 22 7.09 -6.73 -4.04
N PHE A 23 6.06 -6.04 -3.59
CA PHE A 23 5.15 -5.28 -4.43
C PHE A 23 5.12 -3.84 -3.97
N VAL A 24 5.19 -2.92 -4.91
CA VAL A 24 5.20 -1.48 -4.65
C VAL A 24 3.92 -0.88 -5.21
N ALA A 25 3.14 -0.22 -4.36
CA ALA A 25 1.97 0.54 -4.75
C ALA A 25 2.21 2.04 -4.53
N SER A 26 1.79 2.85 -5.50
CA SER A 26 1.85 4.31 -5.43
C SER A 26 0.71 4.91 -6.25
N ALA A 27 0.34 6.15 -5.97
CA ALA A 27 -0.69 6.86 -6.72
C ALA A 27 -0.37 8.35 -6.75
N PRO A 28 -0.73 9.06 -7.83
CA PRO A 28 -0.61 10.51 -7.87
C PRO A 28 -1.70 11.17 -7.01
N LEU A 29 -1.56 12.46 -6.72
CA LEU A 29 -2.60 13.26 -6.10
C LEU A 29 -3.80 13.38 -7.02
N GLN A 30 -3.53 13.52 -8.32
CA GLN A 30 -4.53 13.65 -9.37
C GLN A 30 -4.22 12.69 -10.52
N GLY A 31 -5.27 12.12 -11.11
CA GLY A 31 -5.15 11.16 -12.19
C GLY A 31 -5.98 9.91 -11.95
N ARG A 32 -6.08 9.07 -12.99
CA ARG A 32 -6.93 7.88 -12.98
C ARG A 32 -6.17 6.59 -12.72
N HIS A 33 -4.84 6.62 -12.81
CA HIS A 33 -4.00 5.44 -12.74
C HIS A 33 -3.42 5.27 -11.34
N ILE A 34 -3.62 4.10 -10.76
CA ILE A 34 -2.95 3.66 -9.54
C ILE A 34 -1.88 2.66 -9.97
N ASN A 35 -0.63 2.92 -9.59
CA ASN A 35 0.47 2.06 -9.98
C ASN A 35 0.67 0.92 -8.98
N LEU A 36 0.97 -0.27 -9.51
CA LEU A 36 1.35 -1.46 -8.75
C LEU A 36 2.42 -2.22 -9.52
N SER A 37 3.58 -2.47 -8.89
CA SER A 37 4.72 -3.10 -9.55
C SER A 37 5.31 -4.22 -8.68
N PRO A 38 5.42 -5.47 -9.17
CA PRO A 38 6.25 -6.48 -8.53
C PRO A 38 7.73 -6.15 -8.73
N LYS A 39 8.54 -6.42 -7.71
CA LYS A 39 9.99 -6.23 -7.69
C LYS A 39 10.64 -7.53 -7.22
N GLY A 40 11.49 -8.10 -8.07
CA GLY A 40 12.32 -9.26 -7.75
C GLY A 40 13.73 -8.86 -7.31
N LEU A 41 14.59 -9.86 -7.13
CA LEU A 41 15.99 -9.70 -6.69
C LEU A 41 16.14 -8.91 -5.37
N PRO A 42 15.31 -9.15 -4.33
CA PRO A 42 15.36 -8.39 -3.09
C PRO A 42 16.73 -8.49 -2.40
N ASP A 43 17.44 -9.61 -2.52
CA ASP A 43 18.79 -9.75 -1.98
C ASP A 43 19.76 -8.74 -2.58
N ALA A 44 19.60 -8.38 -3.86
CA ALA A 44 20.43 -7.41 -4.56
C ALA A 44 19.89 -5.98 -4.47
N SER A 45 18.60 -5.79 -4.18
CA SER A 45 17.95 -4.48 -4.33
C SER A 45 17.36 -3.89 -3.06
N LEU A 46 16.97 -4.68 -2.06
CA LEU A 46 16.21 -4.22 -0.88
C LEU A 46 17.08 -4.25 0.38
N ALA A 47 16.98 -3.20 1.20
CA ALA A 47 17.59 -3.16 2.52
C ALA A 47 16.62 -2.59 3.57
N ILE A 48 16.68 -3.15 4.79
CA ILE A 48 16.09 -2.54 5.99
C ILE A 48 17.22 -1.85 6.73
N LEU A 49 17.17 -0.53 6.80
CA LEU A 49 18.24 0.33 7.31
C LEU A 49 18.04 0.67 8.80
N GLY A 50 16.82 0.50 9.31
CA GLY A 50 16.48 0.68 10.71
C GLY A 50 15.02 0.34 11.01
N PRO A 51 14.53 0.56 12.25
CA PRO A 51 13.18 0.23 12.65
C PRO A 51 12.08 0.95 11.84
N ASN A 52 12.37 2.13 11.29
CA ASN A 52 11.42 2.92 10.50
C ASN A 52 12.01 3.30 9.14
N GLU A 53 13.08 2.64 8.71
CA GLU A 53 13.80 3.01 7.49
C GLU A 53 14.08 1.78 6.63
N ALA A 54 13.70 1.88 5.36
CA ALA A 54 14.03 0.90 4.35
C ALA A 54 14.41 1.63 3.04
N ALA A 55 15.06 0.91 2.14
CA ALA A 55 15.36 1.43 0.81
C ALA A 55 15.36 0.29 -0.20
N TYR A 56 15.00 0.60 -1.45
CA TYR A 56 15.28 -0.32 -2.55
C TYR A 56 15.90 0.37 -3.76
N ILE A 57 16.79 -0.34 -4.44
CA ILE A 57 17.40 0.07 -5.70
C ILE A 57 16.36 -0.14 -6.82
N ASP A 58 15.98 0.94 -7.49
CA ASP A 58 15.17 0.91 -8.69
C ASP A 58 16.07 0.85 -9.91
N ALA A 59 16.04 -0.27 -10.62
CA ALA A 59 16.78 -0.47 -11.86
C ALA A 59 15.97 -0.08 -13.09
N THR A 60 16.69 0.33 -14.13
CA THR A 60 16.17 0.67 -15.44
C THR A 60 15.54 -0.56 -16.08
N GLY A 61 14.31 -0.39 -16.59
CA GLY A 61 13.54 -1.46 -17.21
C GLY A 61 12.12 -0.96 -17.51
N SER A 62 11.21 -1.16 -16.57
CA SER A 62 9.83 -0.66 -16.66
C SER A 62 9.75 0.88 -16.57
N GLY A 63 8.55 1.43 -16.78
CA GLY A 63 8.26 2.86 -16.61
C GLY A 63 8.60 3.42 -15.21
N SER A 64 8.36 4.72 -15.01
CA SER A 64 8.79 5.48 -13.83
C SER A 64 7.63 5.95 -12.94
N GLU A 65 6.45 5.36 -13.04
CA GLU A 65 5.23 5.75 -12.29
C GLU A 65 5.49 5.93 -10.79
N THR A 66 6.16 4.96 -10.13
CA THR A 66 6.50 5.08 -8.71
C THR A 66 7.37 6.31 -8.43
N ILE A 67 8.38 6.58 -9.25
CA ILE A 67 9.25 7.75 -9.10
C ILE A 67 8.42 9.03 -9.23
N SER A 68 7.56 9.12 -10.25
CA SER A 68 6.70 10.28 -10.48
C SER A 68 5.75 10.53 -9.31
N HIS A 69 5.05 9.51 -8.83
CA HIS A 69 4.11 9.63 -7.70
C HIS A 69 4.82 9.99 -6.39
N VAL A 70 5.97 9.37 -6.12
CA VAL A 70 6.77 9.64 -4.92
C VAL A 70 7.33 11.06 -4.95
N ARG A 71 7.81 11.55 -6.10
CA ARG A 71 8.25 12.94 -6.25
C ARG A 71 7.12 13.95 -6.05
N GLU A 72 5.91 13.62 -6.50
CA GLU A 72 4.76 14.51 -6.34
C GLU A 72 4.27 14.57 -4.89
N ASN A 73 4.13 13.43 -4.22
CA ASN A 73 3.37 13.37 -2.96
C ASN A 73 3.92 12.40 -1.90
N GLY A 74 4.99 11.67 -2.21
CA GLY A 74 5.64 10.73 -1.29
C GLY A 74 4.84 9.47 -0.94
N ARG A 75 3.59 9.30 -1.37
CA ARG A 75 2.75 8.18 -0.93
C ARG A 75 3.17 6.88 -1.59
N ILE A 76 3.64 5.94 -0.77
CA ILE A 76 4.07 4.63 -1.23
C ILE A 76 3.74 3.56 -0.18
N THR A 77 3.43 2.36 -0.65
CA THR A 77 3.26 1.18 0.20
C THR A 77 4.03 0.02 -0.41
N ILE A 78 4.81 -0.65 0.43
CA ILE A 78 5.47 -1.90 0.05
C ILE A 78 4.75 -3.06 0.69
N MET A 79 4.51 -4.12 -0.07
CA MET A 79 3.91 -5.36 0.42
C MET A 79 4.82 -6.54 0.11
N PHE A 80 4.98 -7.40 1.11
CA PHE A 80 5.61 -8.70 1.04
C PHE A 80 4.56 -9.78 1.25
N CYS A 81 4.63 -10.90 0.54
CA CYS A 81 3.79 -12.05 0.80
C CYS A 81 4.56 -13.36 0.67
N SER A 82 4.14 -14.36 1.46
CA SER A 82 4.77 -15.68 1.46
C SER A 82 4.12 -16.60 0.44
N PHE A 83 4.95 -17.12 -0.45
CA PHE A 83 4.67 -18.25 -1.34
C PHE A 83 5.17 -19.58 -0.75
N ASP A 84 5.69 -19.59 0.48
CA ASP A 84 6.19 -20.78 1.17
C ASP A 84 5.08 -21.47 1.98
N THR A 85 5.42 -22.50 2.76
CA THR A 85 4.51 -23.30 3.57
C THR A 85 3.70 -22.45 4.56
N ALA A 86 4.32 -21.49 5.25
CA ALA A 86 3.61 -20.60 6.17
C ALA A 86 3.03 -19.39 5.40
N PRO A 87 1.71 -19.13 5.46
CA PRO A 87 1.12 -17.96 4.82
C PRO A 87 1.45 -16.69 5.61
N GLY A 88 1.51 -15.56 4.92
CA GLY A 88 1.72 -14.27 5.58
C GLY A 88 1.80 -13.13 4.58
N ILE A 89 1.39 -11.96 5.01
CA ILE A 89 1.54 -10.70 4.27
C ILE A 89 2.05 -9.65 5.25
N VAL A 90 3.07 -8.89 4.86
CA VAL A 90 3.53 -7.70 5.59
C VAL A 90 3.42 -6.49 4.67
N ARG A 91 2.90 -5.38 5.18
CA ARG A 91 2.88 -4.09 4.49
C ARG A 91 3.65 -3.06 5.28
N PHE A 92 4.46 -2.29 4.58
CA PHE A 92 5.05 -1.04 5.07
C PHE A 92 4.27 0.11 4.43
N PHE A 93 3.65 0.94 5.27
CA PHE A 93 3.09 2.22 4.86
C PHE A 93 4.16 3.28 5.08
N CYS A 94 4.52 3.99 4.02
CA CYS A 94 5.70 4.85 4.01
C CYS A 94 5.42 6.20 3.38
N ASN A 95 6.24 7.18 3.75
CA ASN A 95 6.55 8.30 2.88
C ASN A 95 7.86 7.96 2.15
N GLY A 96 7.87 8.14 0.84
CA GLY A 96 9.01 7.85 -0.01
C GLY A 96 9.77 9.11 -0.41
N SER A 97 11.05 8.95 -0.74
CA SER A 97 11.83 9.93 -1.49
C SER A 97 12.68 9.22 -2.56
N VAL A 98 13.15 9.99 -3.55
CA VAL A 98 13.89 9.45 -4.70
C VAL A 98 15.29 10.05 -4.70
N ILE A 99 16.30 9.18 -4.60
CA ILE A 99 17.71 9.53 -4.74
C ILE A 99 18.15 9.00 -6.11
N GLU A 100 18.37 9.89 -7.08
CA GLU A 100 18.78 9.47 -8.43
C GLU A 100 20.28 9.16 -8.50
N TRP A 101 20.67 8.38 -9.51
CA TRP A 101 22.03 7.85 -9.68
C TRP A 101 23.13 8.92 -9.74
N ASP A 102 22.81 10.13 -10.15
CA ASP A 102 23.72 11.27 -10.28
C ASP A 102 23.80 12.15 -9.03
N GLN A 103 23.01 11.84 -8.00
CA GLN A 103 22.99 12.57 -6.74
C GLN A 103 24.13 12.11 -5.82
N PRO A 104 24.75 13.04 -5.05
CA PRO A 104 25.89 12.73 -4.17
C PRO A 104 25.54 11.75 -3.05
N GLU A 105 24.27 11.66 -2.66
CA GLU A 105 23.77 10.73 -1.63
C GLU A 105 23.67 9.29 -2.13
N PHE A 106 23.59 9.07 -3.44
CA PHE A 106 23.38 7.75 -4.04
C PHE A 106 24.45 6.73 -3.62
N PRO A 107 25.76 6.96 -3.80
CA PRO A 107 26.79 6.01 -3.35
C PRO A 107 26.77 5.79 -1.84
N GLN A 108 26.52 6.83 -1.04
CA GLN A 108 26.45 6.73 0.42
C GLN A 108 25.31 5.80 0.87
N TYR A 109 24.18 5.87 0.19
CA TYR A 109 23.05 4.97 0.45
C TYR A 109 23.34 3.54 0.01
N LEU A 110 24.03 3.31 -1.11
CA LEU A 110 24.45 1.95 -1.49
C LEU A 110 25.36 1.32 -0.43
N ASP A 111 26.28 2.08 0.14
CA ASP A 111 27.14 1.61 1.23
C ASP A 111 26.31 1.24 2.47
N ARG A 112 25.36 2.09 2.88
CA ARG A 112 24.42 1.79 3.98
C ARG A 112 23.57 0.54 3.70
N MET A 113 23.26 0.29 2.44
CA MET A 113 22.52 -0.90 1.98
C MET A 113 23.40 -2.16 1.95
N GLY A 114 24.66 -2.08 2.37
CA GLY A 114 25.60 -3.22 2.42
C GLY A 114 26.31 -3.47 1.09
N GLY A 115 26.56 -2.43 0.30
CA GLY A 115 27.21 -2.54 -1.01
C GLY A 115 26.34 -3.25 -2.06
N LYS A 116 25.02 -3.27 -1.85
CA LYS A 116 24.05 -3.84 -2.79
C LYS A 116 24.16 -3.12 -4.14
N ALA A 117 24.06 -3.87 -5.22
CA ALA A 117 24.12 -3.33 -6.56
C ALA A 117 23.19 -4.10 -7.49
N VAL A 118 22.50 -3.35 -8.35
CA VAL A 118 21.71 -3.90 -9.45
C VAL A 118 22.23 -3.29 -10.74
N VAL A 119 22.53 -4.12 -11.73
CA VAL A 119 22.93 -3.63 -13.06
C VAL A 119 21.81 -2.76 -13.63
N GLY A 120 22.16 -1.55 -14.06
CA GLY A 120 21.20 -0.58 -14.58
C GLY A 120 20.43 0.20 -13.51
N ALA A 121 20.88 0.23 -12.25
CA ALA A 121 20.32 1.10 -11.22
C ALA A 121 20.16 2.55 -11.72
N ARG A 122 18.96 3.13 -11.56
CA ARG A 122 18.66 4.53 -11.93
C ARG A 122 18.31 5.41 -10.73
N ALA A 123 17.81 4.80 -9.65
CA ALA A 123 17.49 5.51 -8.43
C ALA A 123 17.49 4.56 -7.23
N ILE A 124 17.59 5.11 -6.04
CA ILE A 124 17.22 4.48 -4.78
C ILE A 124 15.91 5.11 -4.33
N ILE A 125 14.93 4.27 -4.03
CA ILE A 125 13.69 4.70 -3.39
C ILE A 125 13.87 4.51 -1.89
N HIS A 126 14.04 5.62 -1.20
CA HIS A 126 14.11 5.66 0.25
C HIS A 126 12.71 5.67 0.85
N LEU A 127 12.53 4.98 1.97
CA LEU A 127 11.24 4.73 2.60
C LEU A 127 11.32 5.06 4.09
N ASP A 128 10.60 6.12 4.48
CA ASP A 128 10.29 6.43 5.87
C ASP A 128 9.00 5.69 6.27
N VAL A 129 9.16 4.59 7.00
CA VAL A 129 8.09 3.66 7.37
C VAL A 129 7.40 4.16 8.63
N PHE A 130 6.19 4.72 8.51
CA PHE A 130 5.44 5.21 9.67
C PHE A 130 4.49 4.18 10.27
N LYS A 131 4.22 3.06 9.57
CA LYS A 131 3.36 1.99 10.07
C LYS A 131 3.61 0.67 9.36
N VAL A 132 3.60 -0.41 10.12
CA VAL A 132 3.69 -1.78 9.60
C VAL A 132 2.39 -2.54 9.88
N GLN A 133 1.95 -3.33 8.92
CA GLN A 133 0.80 -4.22 9.07
C GLN A 133 1.18 -5.65 8.70
N SER A 134 0.96 -6.60 9.60
CA SER A 134 1.00 -8.03 9.31
C SER A 134 -0.42 -8.57 9.13
N SER A 135 -0.64 -9.45 8.15
CA SER A 135 -1.89 -10.18 7.99
C SER A 135 -1.68 -11.62 7.57
N CYS A 136 -2.71 -12.44 7.74
CA CYS A 136 -2.63 -13.89 7.75
C CYS A 136 -2.36 -14.56 6.38
N GLY A 137 -2.64 -13.89 5.26
CA GLY A 137 -2.34 -14.43 3.92
C GLY A 137 -3.00 -15.78 3.57
N TYR A 138 -4.09 -16.17 4.25
CA TYR A 138 -4.65 -17.54 4.16
C TYR A 138 -5.12 -17.97 2.76
N GLY A 139 -5.37 -17.02 1.86
CA GLY A 139 -5.74 -17.28 0.46
C GLY A 139 -4.61 -17.01 -0.54
N VAL A 140 -3.42 -16.55 -0.10
CA VAL A 140 -2.28 -16.39 -1.01
C VAL A 140 -1.75 -17.78 -1.35
N PRO A 141 -1.64 -18.17 -2.63
CA PRO A 141 -1.19 -19.51 -2.98
C PRO A 141 0.27 -19.73 -2.55
N ARG A 142 0.65 -20.99 -2.39
CA ARG A 142 2.06 -21.38 -2.22
C ARG A 142 2.64 -21.85 -3.55
N LEU A 143 3.94 -21.65 -3.75
CA LEU A 143 4.65 -22.27 -4.84
C LEU A 143 4.77 -23.78 -4.57
N SER A 144 4.50 -24.59 -5.59
CA SER A 144 4.58 -26.05 -5.53
C SER A 144 5.14 -26.56 -6.85
N VAL A 145 5.65 -27.79 -6.85
CA VAL A 145 6.12 -28.47 -8.06
C VAL A 145 5.16 -29.63 -8.36
N ARG A 146 4.84 -29.82 -9.64
CA ARG A 146 4.16 -31.02 -10.14
C ARG A 146 4.97 -31.62 -11.29
N LEU A 147 4.89 -32.93 -11.45
CA LEU A 147 5.47 -33.62 -12.60
C LEU A 147 4.52 -33.50 -13.79
N ASP A 148 5.09 -33.21 -14.95
CA ASP A 148 4.39 -33.34 -16.22
C ASP A 148 4.12 -34.83 -16.51
N PRO A 149 2.86 -35.26 -16.74
CA PRO A 149 2.55 -36.67 -16.98
C PRO A 149 3.23 -37.25 -18.22
N ASP A 150 3.50 -36.42 -19.23
CA ASP A 150 4.02 -36.87 -20.52
C ASP A 150 5.55 -36.79 -20.57
N THR A 151 6.14 -35.75 -19.96
CA THR A 151 7.60 -35.53 -20.00
C THR A 151 8.33 -35.93 -18.72
N ASN A 152 7.61 -36.21 -17.64
CA ASN A 152 8.15 -36.46 -16.29
C ASN A 152 9.04 -35.31 -15.77
N GLU A 153 8.89 -34.10 -16.32
CA GLU A 153 9.63 -32.91 -15.90
C GLU A 153 8.93 -32.19 -14.75
N SER A 154 9.72 -31.60 -13.86
CA SER A 154 9.21 -30.78 -12.75
C SER A 154 8.79 -29.40 -13.25
N LYS A 155 7.50 -29.07 -13.13
CA LYS A 155 6.93 -27.76 -13.49
C LYS A 155 6.42 -27.02 -12.24
N PRO A 156 6.89 -25.79 -11.96
CA PRO A 156 6.39 -24.98 -10.86
C PRO A 156 4.97 -24.50 -11.13
N TYR A 157 4.15 -24.43 -10.10
CA TYR A 157 2.80 -23.87 -10.17
C TYR A 157 2.38 -23.28 -8.82
N LEU A 158 1.40 -22.39 -8.85
CA LEU A 158 0.77 -21.85 -7.64
C LEU A 158 -0.33 -22.79 -7.17
N LYS A 159 -0.15 -23.37 -5.98
CA LYS A 159 -1.12 -24.25 -5.33
C LYS A 159 -1.93 -23.47 -4.30
N ASP A 160 -3.25 -23.54 -4.41
CA ASP A 160 -4.17 -22.94 -3.44
C ASP A 160 -4.02 -23.56 -2.04
N ARG A 161 -4.42 -22.78 -1.03
CA ARG A 161 -4.42 -23.18 0.37
C ARG A 161 -5.86 -23.41 0.85
N ASP A 162 -6.07 -24.48 1.59
CA ASP A 162 -7.36 -24.73 2.26
C ASP A 162 -7.56 -23.85 3.51
N THR A 163 -6.52 -23.12 3.94
CA THR A 163 -6.49 -22.37 5.19
C THR A 163 -7.62 -21.35 5.31
N LEU A 164 -7.94 -20.63 4.22
CA LEU A 164 -9.03 -19.66 4.22
C LEU A 164 -10.39 -20.34 4.39
N GLY A 165 -10.64 -21.44 3.67
CA GLY A 165 -11.86 -22.22 3.76
C GLY A 165 -12.04 -22.82 5.16
N HIS A 166 -10.99 -23.41 5.73
CA HIS A 166 -11.01 -23.94 7.09
C HIS A 166 -11.28 -22.86 8.14
N TRP A 167 -10.63 -21.70 8.04
CA TRP A 167 -10.88 -20.59 8.96
C TRP A 167 -12.33 -20.08 8.85
N ALA A 168 -12.81 -19.85 7.62
CA ALA A 168 -14.16 -19.37 7.38
C ALA A 168 -15.22 -20.37 7.88
N GLY A 169 -15.03 -21.67 7.60
CA GLY A 169 -15.90 -22.73 8.08
C GLY A 169 -16.01 -22.74 9.61
N LYS A 170 -14.89 -22.60 10.33
CA LYS A 170 -14.90 -22.47 11.80
C LYS A 170 -15.66 -21.24 12.28
N GLN A 171 -15.49 -20.08 11.62
CA GLN A 171 -16.22 -18.86 12.00
C GLN A 171 -17.73 -18.98 11.77
N VAL A 172 -18.15 -19.62 10.67
CA VAL A 172 -19.56 -19.87 10.36
C VAL A 172 -20.17 -20.84 11.35
N GLN A 173 -19.52 -21.98 11.61
CA GLN A 173 -19.98 -22.98 12.58
C GLN A 173 -20.13 -22.38 13.98
N ALA A 174 -19.22 -21.47 14.37
CA ALA A 174 -19.29 -20.77 15.65
C ALA A 174 -20.27 -19.58 15.66
N ASN A 175 -20.98 -19.30 14.57
CA ASN A 175 -21.84 -18.12 14.38
C ASN A 175 -21.12 -16.77 14.67
N LYS A 176 -19.81 -16.69 14.40
CA LYS A 176 -18.95 -15.52 14.68
C LYS A 176 -18.70 -14.65 13.45
N MET A 177 -19.10 -15.08 12.26
CA MET A 177 -18.78 -14.39 11.00
C MET A 177 -19.32 -12.95 10.96
N ARG A 178 -20.58 -12.73 11.35
CA ARG A 178 -21.18 -11.39 11.35
C ARG A 178 -20.54 -10.47 12.39
N ALA A 179 -20.22 -10.99 13.57
CA ALA A 179 -19.49 -10.25 14.60
C ALA A 179 -18.09 -9.84 14.11
N TYR A 180 -17.38 -10.75 13.43
CA TYR A 180 -16.08 -10.44 12.83
C TYR A 180 -16.18 -9.34 11.77
N GLN A 181 -17.18 -9.40 10.87
CA GLN A 181 -17.39 -8.35 9.86
C GLN A 181 -17.74 -7.00 10.48
N LYS A 182 -18.61 -6.99 11.51
CA LYS A 182 -18.95 -5.79 12.28
C LYS A 182 -17.69 -5.14 12.87
N GLU A 183 -16.78 -5.92 13.44
CA GLU A 183 -15.59 -5.41 14.09
C GLU A 183 -14.50 -4.98 13.09
N TRP A 184 -14.22 -5.81 12.08
CA TRP A 184 -13.03 -5.67 11.23
C TRP A 184 -13.29 -5.15 9.82
N ASN A 185 -14.55 -5.06 9.37
CA ASN A 185 -14.87 -4.76 7.97
C ASN A 185 -15.85 -3.59 7.80
N TYR A 186 -16.06 -2.77 8.83
CA TYR A 186 -16.94 -1.61 8.77
C TYR A 186 -16.25 -0.33 8.24
N ARG A 187 -14.91 -0.25 8.28
CA ARG A 187 -14.14 0.90 7.76
C ARG A 187 -12.75 0.53 7.26
N SER A 188 -12.18 1.38 6.39
CA SER A 188 -10.77 1.35 5.99
C SER A 188 -9.84 1.91 7.09
N LEU A 189 -8.53 1.82 6.86
CA LEU A 189 -7.52 2.42 7.74
C LEU A 189 -7.65 3.96 7.81
N ASP A 190 -8.10 4.58 6.71
CA ASP A 190 -8.36 6.02 6.61
C ASP A 190 -9.79 6.40 7.03
N GLY A 191 -10.53 5.46 7.64
CA GLY A 191 -11.88 5.72 8.13
C GLY A 191 -12.96 5.85 7.06
N LEU A 192 -12.71 5.38 5.84
CA LEU A 192 -13.74 5.27 4.81
C LEU A 192 -14.71 4.14 5.20
N PRO A 193 -16.04 4.32 5.09
CA PRO A 193 -16.99 3.24 5.34
C PRO A 193 -16.76 2.08 4.34
N ALA A 194 -16.86 0.85 4.83
CA ALA A 194 -16.63 -0.37 4.04
C ALA A 194 -17.94 -1.16 3.86
N LEU A 195 -18.08 -2.36 4.43
CA LEU A 195 -19.28 -3.18 4.23
C LEU A 195 -20.51 -2.51 4.85
N TRP A 196 -21.54 -2.24 4.06
CA TRP A 196 -22.76 -1.58 4.55
C TRP A 196 -23.49 -2.36 5.64
N THR A 197 -23.47 -3.69 5.58
CA THR A 197 -23.99 -4.56 6.64
C THR A 197 -23.26 -4.32 7.96
N ALA A 198 -21.93 -4.28 7.92
CA ALA A 198 -21.10 -4.00 9.10
C ALA A 198 -21.27 -2.55 9.59
N VAL A 199 -21.46 -1.57 8.70
CA VAL A 199 -21.76 -0.18 9.08
C VAL A 199 -23.11 -0.09 9.82
N LYS A 200 -24.16 -0.75 9.30
CA LYS A 200 -25.47 -0.83 9.97
C LYS A 200 -25.38 -1.50 11.33
N ASP A 201 -24.67 -2.62 11.41
CA ASP A 201 -24.48 -3.38 12.65
C ASP A 201 -23.72 -2.58 13.73
N ASN A 202 -23.00 -1.52 13.36
CA ASN A 202 -22.34 -0.57 14.26
C ASN A 202 -23.21 0.65 14.62
N ASN A 203 -24.54 0.58 14.41
CA ASN A 203 -25.49 1.67 14.67
C ASN A 203 -25.13 2.98 13.95
N LYS A 204 -24.46 2.90 12.80
CA LYS A 204 -24.13 4.07 11.99
C LYS A 204 -25.16 4.22 10.88
N PHE A 205 -25.67 5.44 10.71
CA PHE A 205 -26.59 5.75 9.62
C PHE A 205 -25.86 5.71 8.29
N THR A 206 -26.21 4.74 7.44
CA THR A 206 -25.56 4.52 6.14
C THR A 206 -25.66 5.72 5.21
N GLY A 207 -26.76 6.49 5.29
CA GLY A 207 -26.92 7.69 4.47
C GLY A 207 -25.89 8.78 4.78
N VAL A 208 -25.51 8.96 6.05
CA VAL A 208 -24.48 9.92 6.47
C VAL A 208 -23.12 9.48 5.93
N ALA A 209 -22.83 8.18 6.00
CA ALA A 209 -21.59 7.62 5.46
C ALA A 209 -21.50 7.75 3.92
N GLN A 210 -22.62 7.56 3.22
CA GLN A 210 -22.71 7.76 1.77
C GLN A 210 -22.54 9.22 1.38
N LEU A 211 -23.21 10.14 2.08
CA LEU A 211 -23.05 11.58 1.88
C LEU A 211 -21.60 12.01 2.14
N GLY A 212 -20.97 11.49 3.19
CA GLY A 212 -19.55 11.73 3.47
C GLY A 212 -18.63 11.23 2.35
N ASN A 213 -18.90 10.08 1.75
CA ASN A 213 -18.16 9.59 0.58
C ASN A 213 -18.38 10.48 -0.65
N TRP A 214 -19.61 10.91 -0.89
CA TRP A 214 -19.93 11.84 -1.97
C TRP A 214 -19.17 13.16 -1.80
N ALA A 215 -19.18 13.74 -0.59
CA ALA A 215 -18.49 14.98 -0.29
C ALA A 215 -16.97 14.84 -0.44
N ARG A 216 -16.37 13.72 -0.03
CA ARG A 216 -14.94 13.45 -0.24
C ARG A 216 -14.60 13.31 -1.73
N ARG A 217 -15.46 12.64 -2.50
CA ARG A 217 -15.25 12.44 -3.95
C ARG A 217 -15.27 13.76 -4.71
N HIS A 218 -16.17 14.68 -4.34
CA HIS A 218 -16.33 15.99 -4.97
C HIS A 218 -15.67 17.10 -4.15
N ARG A 219 -14.67 16.77 -3.33
CA ARG A 219 -14.05 17.75 -2.44
C ARG A 219 -13.47 18.91 -3.24
N ASP A 220 -12.77 18.63 -4.33
CA ASP A 220 -12.12 19.66 -5.13
C ASP A 220 -13.15 20.55 -5.84
N ASP A 221 -14.24 19.97 -6.34
CA ASP A 221 -15.37 20.72 -6.91
C ASP A 221 -16.02 21.65 -5.87
N ILE A 222 -16.23 21.12 -4.65
CA ILE A 222 -16.82 21.87 -3.53
C ILE A 222 -15.89 23.01 -3.09
N GLU A 223 -14.58 22.75 -2.95
CA GLU A 223 -13.61 23.79 -2.57
C GLU A 223 -13.44 24.84 -3.66
N THR A 224 -13.49 24.45 -4.94
CA THR A 224 -13.46 25.37 -6.08
C THR A 224 -14.70 26.27 -6.08
N ALA A 225 -15.89 25.69 -5.88
CA ALA A 225 -17.13 26.45 -5.77
C ALA A 225 -17.09 27.42 -4.57
N LYS A 226 -16.69 26.96 -3.38
CA LYS A 226 -16.54 27.81 -2.18
C LYS A 226 -15.59 28.97 -2.41
N THR A 227 -14.42 28.70 -3.00
CA THR A 227 -13.41 29.73 -3.29
C THR A 227 -13.95 30.75 -4.29
N THR A 228 -14.66 30.29 -5.32
CA THR A 228 -15.29 31.16 -6.33
C THR A 228 -16.34 32.08 -5.68
N PHE A 229 -17.23 31.54 -4.84
CA PHE A 229 -18.22 32.35 -4.13
C PHE A 229 -17.59 33.37 -3.19
N LEU A 230 -16.53 32.99 -2.46
CA LEU A 230 -15.81 33.90 -1.58
C LEU A 230 -15.18 35.06 -2.35
N VAL A 231 -14.52 34.77 -3.49
CA VAL A 231 -13.91 35.80 -4.35
C VAL A 231 -14.98 36.74 -4.92
N LEU A 232 -16.11 36.20 -5.40
CA LEU A 232 -17.23 37.03 -5.89
C LEU A 232 -17.82 37.90 -4.78
N PHE A 233 -17.99 37.36 -3.57
CA PHE A 233 -18.50 38.11 -2.42
C PHE A 233 -17.55 39.25 -2.02
N MET A 234 -16.23 39.00 -1.98
CA MET A 234 -15.24 40.05 -1.72
C MET A 234 -15.25 41.11 -2.83
N ALA A 235 -15.33 40.71 -4.10
CA ALA A 235 -15.39 41.64 -5.22
C ALA A 235 -16.63 42.54 -5.15
N MET A 236 -17.80 41.98 -4.81
CA MET A 236 -19.02 42.76 -4.60
C MET A 236 -18.86 43.75 -3.43
N GLY A 237 -18.27 43.34 -2.32
CA GLY A 237 -17.98 44.22 -1.19
C GLY A 237 -17.04 45.37 -1.55
N ILE A 238 -16.00 45.10 -2.36
CA ILE A 238 -15.08 46.13 -2.87
C ILE A 238 -15.80 47.08 -3.83
N MET A 239 -16.60 46.57 -4.78
CA MET A 239 -17.36 47.41 -5.71
C MET A 239 -18.34 48.32 -4.96
N HIS A 240 -18.99 47.81 -3.92
CA HIS A 240 -19.85 48.61 -3.06
C HIS A 240 -19.07 49.69 -2.30
N TRP A 241 -17.90 49.35 -1.75
CA TRP A 241 -17.05 50.31 -1.04
C TRP A 241 -16.50 51.43 -1.93
N ILE A 242 -16.22 51.14 -3.21
CA ILE A 242 -15.74 52.12 -4.20
C ILE A 242 -16.91 52.92 -4.83
N GLY A 243 -18.16 52.61 -4.47
CA GLY A 243 -19.34 53.31 -4.96
C GLY A 243 -19.73 52.96 -6.40
N TYR A 244 -19.32 51.78 -6.88
CA TYR A 244 -19.64 51.27 -8.21
C TYR A 244 -21.01 50.54 -8.24
N VAL A 245 -21.48 50.07 -7.08
CA VAL A 245 -22.78 49.39 -6.85
C VAL A 245 -23.40 49.89 -5.55
#